data_AF-A0A356B046-F1
#
_entry.id   AF-A0A356B046-F1
#
_cell.length_a   1.000
_cell.length_b   1.000
_cell.length_c   1.000
_cell.angle_alpha   90.00
_cell.angle_beta   90.00
_cell.angle_gamma   90.00
#
_symmetry.space_group_name_H-M   'P 1'
#
loop_
_entity.id
_entity.type
_entity.pdbx_description
1 polymer ?
#
loop_
_entity_poly.entity_id
_entity_poly.type
_entity_poly.pdbx_seq_one_letter_code
_entity_poly.pdbx_strand_id
1 'polypeptide(L)'
;MYKYHVQYQALEYANAILPVPADYPLKQGISTNFRDDFKELTKFAKTMYQDVAASPEKYGMFLADVNEYNGVGSLMGHGLIHRKSWDSLHRLVDVLYALFYSGNMNDETLQVDAKMFASKIKEMKLTGYSAILDGLADIGFVFTGYAQGKIKEDHVMVSFPANPKIISTLKTYCECRDLGSKHTNASFDETSNKDHIKGNLDFYAFDYKHTADLSVLPEINWVNDKVFTWPAEAKEFYTAFYQYMTKNPKTEYQSTESHCDFFISGQMAAKLRYEDDHLRCDIGCFTNPEYEEILTKSKNGIKRTLFALILYLRIKDDNNKDRFDNLPAHILEHMKNHKCQDCNAFERHKQKSGGRCPYTVIWMHDGVENRNCAFSCFHFENPKIEDIPAYCELLFAEYERPGFKNINRCHVRA
;
A
#
# COMPACT_ATOMS: atom_id res chain seq x y z
N MET A 1 19.49 -14.46 0.86
CA MET A 1 18.79 -15.74 0.92
C MET A 1 18.28 -16.06 2.32
N TYR A 2 16.98 -15.92 2.51
CA TYR A 2 16.24 -16.23 3.75
C TYR A 2 16.13 -17.73 3.95
N LYS A 3 16.10 -18.19 5.20
CA LYS A 3 15.83 -19.59 5.52
C LYS A 3 14.35 -19.83 5.73
N TYR A 4 13.66 -18.93 6.45
CA TYR A 4 12.26 -19.08 6.81
C TYR A 4 11.36 -17.95 6.28
N HIS A 5 10.10 -18.29 5.96
CA HIS A 5 9.10 -17.31 5.50
C HIS A 5 8.93 -16.10 6.44
N VAL A 6 8.97 -16.33 7.76
CA VAL A 6 8.77 -15.27 8.77
C VAL A 6 9.88 -14.21 8.74
N GLN A 7 11.10 -14.58 8.32
CA GLN A 7 12.21 -13.62 8.24
C GLN A 7 11.94 -12.56 7.18
N TYR A 8 11.41 -13.01 6.04
CA TYR A 8 10.98 -12.14 4.96
C TYR A 8 9.84 -11.23 5.42
N GLN A 9 8.78 -11.81 5.99
CA GLN A 9 7.61 -11.05 6.46
C GLN A 9 7.98 -10.00 7.50
N ALA A 10 8.89 -10.33 8.43
CA ALA A 10 9.37 -9.39 9.43
C ALA A 10 10.10 -8.20 8.78
N LEU A 11 10.97 -8.43 7.78
CA LEU A 11 11.61 -7.32 7.05
C LEU A 11 10.62 -6.49 6.25
N GLU A 12 9.59 -7.12 5.66
CA GLU A 12 8.52 -6.39 4.97
C GLU A 12 7.80 -5.45 5.94
N TYR A 13 7.43 -5.91 7.13
CA TYR A 13 6.87 -5.05 8.17
C TYR A 13 7.84 -3.93 8.59
N ALA A 14 9.12 -4.24 8.78
CA ALA A 14 10.14 -3.25 9.15
C ALA A 14 10.26 -2.11 8.12
N ASN A 15 10.05 -2.42 6.84
CA ASN A 15 10.16 -1.47 5.74
C ASN A 15 8.82 -0.84 5.35
N ALA A 16 7.69 -1.44 5.73
CA ALA A 16 6.35 -0.92 5.49
C ALA A 16 5.84 0.04 6.59
N ILE A 17 6.54 0.16 7.72
CA ILE A 17 6.22 1.15 8.76
C ILE A 17 6.23 2.56 8.13
N LEU A 18 5.06 3.19 8.14
CA LEU A 18 4.84 4.49 7.54
C LEU A 18 5.59 5.60 8.31
N PRO A 19 6.11 6.62 7.59
CA PRO A 19 6.68 7.79 8.23
C PRO A 19 5.57 8.58 8.91
N VAL A 20 5.81 9.02 10.15
CA VAL A 20 4.82 9.78 10.93
C VAL A 20 4.82 11.24 10.44
N PRO A 21 3.71 11.76 9.88
CA PRO A 21 3.65 13.16 9.47
C PRO A 21 3.85 14.11 10.64
N ALA A 22 4.45 15.28 10.42
CA ALA A 22 4.75 16.21 11.51
C ALA A 22 3.49 16.83 12.14
N ASP A 23 2.41 16.95 11.36
CA ASP A 23 1.24 17.78 11.67
C ASP A 23 -0.10 17.05 11.45
N TYR A 24 -0.11 15.71 11.37
CA TYR A 24 -1.38 14.98 11.21
C TYR A 24 -2.32 15.25 12.40
N PRO A 25 -3.64 15.38 12.17
CA PRO A 25 -4.59 15.65 13.25
C PRO A 25 -4.67 14.46 14.20
N LEU A 26 -4.37 14.67 15.48
CA LEU A 26 -4.45 13.63 16.52
C LEU A 26 -5.90 13.47 17.01
N LYS A 27 -6.26 12.28 17.47
CA LYS A 27 -7.52 12.05 18.21
C LYS A 27 -7.58 12.93 19.46
N GLN A 28 -8.80 13.30 19.83
CA GLN A 28 -9.06 14.08 21.04
C GLN A 28 -8.45 13.39 22.28
N GLY A 29 -7.76 14.16 23.12
CA GLY A 29 -7.14 13.68 24.35
C GLY A 29 -5.68 13.23 24.22
N ILE A 30 -5.15 13.10 23.00
CA ILE A 30 -3.74 12.80 22.78
C ILE A 30 -2.92 14.10 22.76
N SER A 31 -1.82 14.12 23.52
CA SER A 31 -0.89 15.26 23.58
C SER A 31 -0.23 15.54 22.22
N THR A 32 0.01 16.81 21.89
CA THR A 32 0.68 17.19 20.63
C THR A 32 2.10 16.63 20.52
N ASN A 33 2.79 16.45 21.65
CA ASN A 33 4.14 15.88 21.72
C ASN A 33 4.17 14.38 21.36
N PHE A 34 3.00 13.72 21.37
CA PHE A 34 2.88 12.31 21.01
C PHE A 34 3.44 12.02 19.61
N ARG A 35 3.37 12.96 18.66
CA ARG A 35 3.88 12.71 17.30
C ARG A 35 5.38 12.41 17.27
N ASP A 36 6.16 13.15 18.05
CA ASP A 36 7.60 12.95 18.10
C ASP A 36 7.96 11.70 18.93
N ASP A 37 7.24 11.46 20.02
CA ASP A 37 7.41 10.23 20.79
C ASP A 37 7.00 8.99 19.97
N PHE A 38 5.96 9.09 19.13
CA PHE A 38 5.51 8.06 18.20
C PHE A 38 6.49 7.79 17.06
N LYS A 39 7.23 8.82 16.59
CA LYS A 39 8.35 8.61 15.65
C LYS A 39 9.45 7.77 16.27
N GLU A 40 9.74 7.94 17.56
CA GLU A 40 10.71 7.09 18.24
C GLU A 40 10.17 5.67 18.44
N LEU A 41 8.87 5.52 18.70
CA LEU A 41 8.22 4.21 18.75
C LEU A 41 8.27 3.48 17.39
N THR A 42 8.00 4.15 16.28
CA THR A 42 8.05 3.51 14.95
C THR A 42 9.47 3.11 14.55
N LYS A 43 10.48 3.89 14.93
CA LYS A 43 11.89 3.48 14.81
C LYS A 43 12.19 2.23 15.65
N PHE A 44 11.71 2.18 16.88
CA PHE A 44 11.89 1.02 17.74
C PHE A 44 11.15 -0.23 17.19
N ALA A 45 9.93 -0.07 16.69
CA ALA A 45 9.17 -1.13 16.05
C ALA A 45 9.92 -1.71 14.83
N LYS A 46 10.60 -0.85 14.04
CA LYS A 46 11.47 -1.30 12.96
C LYS A 46 12.61 -2.20 13.49
N THR A 47 13.26 -1.81 14.58
CA THR A 47 14.30 -2.63 15.23
C THR A 47 13.73 -3.96 15.71
N MET A 48 12.54 -3.98 16.31
CA MET A 48 11.89 -5.23 16.73
C MET A 48 11.73 -6.20 15.56
N TYR A 49 11.19 -5.72 14.44
CA TYR A 49 10.99 -6.56 13.25
C TYR A 49 12.32 -7.02 12.63
N GLN A 50 13.34 -6.18 12.64
CA GLN A 50 14.68 -6.56 12.19
C GLN A 50 15.31 -7.64 13.09
N ASP A 51 15.10 -7.59 14.41
CA ASP A 51 15.59 -8.62 15.33
C ASP A 51 14.86 -9.95 15.10
N VAL A 52 13.54 -9.93 14.92
CA VAL A 52 12.76 -11.12 14.52
C VAL A 52 13.26 -11.70 13.20
N ALA A 53 13.58 -10.86 12.22
CA ALA A 53 14.13 -11.35 10.96
C ALA A 53 15.49 -12.02 11.12
N ALA A 54 16.34 -11.48 12.01
CA ALA A 54 17.66 -12.02 12.29
C ALA A 54 17.61 -13.32 13.09
N SER A 55 16.72 -13.44 14.08
CA SER A 55 16.65 -14.57 15.02
C SER A 55 15.19 -14.99 15.33
N PRO A 56 14.41 -15.47 14.35
CA PRO A 56 12.97 -15.73 14.52
C PRO A 56 12.67 -16.79 15.58
N GLU A 57 13.58 -17.74 15.81
CA GLU A 57 13.46 -18.77 16.84
C GLU A 57 13.40 -18.21 18.26
N LYS A 58 14.06 -17.08 18.54
CA LYS A 58 14.05 -16.44 19.87
C LYS A 58 12.65 -16.02 20.29
N TYR A 59 11.86 -15.57 19.32
CA TYR A 59 10.48 -15.12 19.53
C TYR A 59 9.45 -16.25 19.39
N GLY A 60 9.90 -17.51 19.21
CA GLY A 60 9.02 -18.66 19.02
C GLY A 60 8.18 -18.57 17.74
N MET A 61 8.71 -17.95 16.68
CA MET A 61 8.04 -17.80 15.40
C MET A 61 7.82 -19.14 14.70
N PHE A 62 6.87 -19.18 13.75
CA PHE A 62 6.66 -20.36 12.92
C PHE A 62 7.76 -20.47 11.86
N LEU A 63 8.65 -21.46 12.01
CA LEU A 63 9.82 -21.65 11.15
C LEU A 63 9.48 -22.62 10.01
N ALA A 64 8.97 -22.09 8.89
CA ALA A 64 8.76 -22.84 7.65
C ALA A 64 9.85 -22.52 6.63
N ASP A 65 10.56 -23.54 6.15
CA ASP A 65 11.64 -23.36 5.17
C ASP A 65 11.09 -22.87 3.84
N VAL A 66 11.71 -21.84 3.28
CA VAL A 66 11.29 -21.24 2.01
C VAL A 66 11.48 -22.17 0.81
N ASN A 67 12.36 -23.17 0.92
CA ASN A 67 12.69 -24.12 -0.16
C ASN A 67 11.86 -25.40 -0.11
N GLU A 68 11.17 -25.70 1.01
CA GLU A 68 10.36 -26.92 1.14
C GLU A 68 9.08 -26.85 0.29
N TYR A 69 8.67 -25.66 -0.16
CA TYR A 69 7.44 -25.44 -0.91
C TYR A 69 7.73 -24.76 -2.25
N ASN A 70 7.95 -25.58 -3.29
CA ASN A 70 8.31 -25.19 -4.67
C ASN A 70 7.19 -24.49 -5.47
N GLY A 71 6.25 -23.80 -4.81
CA GLY A 71 5.14 -23.12 -5.46
C GLY A 71 5.29 -21.60 -5.40
N VAL A 72 5.22 -20.92 -6.54
CA VAL A 72 5.14 -19.44 -6.59
C VAL A 72 3.99 -18.91 -5.71
N GLY A 73 2.89 -19.67 -5.57
CA GLY A 73 1.75 -19.33 -4.71
C GLY A 73 1.98 -19.48 -3.20
N SER A 74 2.98 -20.26 -2.72
CA SER A 74 3.33 -20.31 -1.30
C SER A 74 4.20 -19.13 -0.87
N LEU A 75 4.86 -18.46 -1.81
CA LEU A 75 5.65 -17.25 -1.59
C LEU A 75 4.81 -15.97 -1.80
N MET A 76 3.85 -15.97 -2.73
CA MET A 76 2.97 -14.83 -3.03
C MET A 76 1.73 -14.74 -2.11
N GLY A 77 1.87 -14.88 -0.80
CA GLY A 77 0.76 -14.53 0.11
C GLY A 77 -0.40 -15.51 0.26
N HIS A 78 -0.66 -16.37 -0.75
CA HIS A 78 -1.91 -17.14 -0.85
C HIS A 78 -1.86 -18.56 -0.26
N GLY A 79 -0.71 -18.99 0.27
CA GLY A 79 -0.54 -20.33 0.87
C GLY A 79 -0.89 -20.38 2.36
N LEU A 80 -1.40 -21.54 2.83
CA LEU A 80 -1.65 -21.78 4.26
C LEU A 80 -0.42 -21.56 5.15
N ILE A 81 0.77 -21.85 4.61
CA ILE A 81 2.06 -21.67 5.30
C ILE A 81 2.42 -20.21 5.44
N HIS A 82 2.24 -19.43 4.37
CA HIS A 82 2.42 -17.99 4.40
C HIS A 82 1.54 -17.35 5.48
N ARG A 83 0.25 -17.71 5.51
CA ARG A 83 -0.69 -17.22 6.51
C ARG A 83 -0.31 -17.61 7.93
N LYS A 84 0.07 -18.88 8.18
CA LYS A 84 0.54 -19.32 9.50
C LYS A 84 1.81 -18.59 9.95
N SER A 85 2.74 -18.34 9.02
CA SER A 85 3.94 -17.55 9.27
C SER A 85 3.58 -16.11 9.64
N TRP A 86 2.65 -15.51 8.91
CA TRP A 86 2.16 -14.15 9.13
C TRP A 86 1.43 -14.00 10.46
N ASP A 87 0.49 -14.90 10.77
CA ASP A 87 -0.20 -14.96 12.06
C ASP A 87 0.81 -15.11 13.22
N SER A 88 1.91 -15.85 13.01
CA SER A 88 2.95 -16.01 14.04
C SER A 88 3.74 -14.72 14.29
N LEU A 89 3.94 -13.90 13.26
CA LEU A 89 4.58 -12.58 13.34
C LEU A 89 3.66 -11.58 14.05
N HIS A 90 2.39 -11.50 13.65
CA HIS A 90 1.37 -10.64 14.26
C HIS A 90 1.24 -10.84 15.76
N ARG A 91 1.43 -12.08 16.21
CA ARG A 91 1.45 -12.44 17.62
C ARG A 91 2.41 -11.58 18.46
N LEU A 92 3.52 -11.11 17.90
CA LEU A 92 4.44 -10.18 18.56
C LEU A 92 3.72 -8.93 19.08
N VAL A 93 2.99 -8.25 18.19
CA VAL A 93 2.27 -7.03 18.51
C VAL A 93 1.01 -7.33 19.31
N ASP A 94 0.37 -8.49 19.12
CA ASP A 94 -0.76 -8.90 19.96
C ASP A 94 -0.34 -9.17 21.40
N VAL A 95 0.85 -9.73 21.65
CA VAL A 95 1.38 -9.90 23.02
C VAL A 95 1.67 -8.54 23.65
N LEU A 96 2.27 -7.61 22.90
CA LEU A 96 2.40 -6.21 23.36
C LEU A 96 1.03 -5.61 23.68
N TYR A 97 0.07 -5.72 22.77
CA TYR A 97 -1.27 -5.20 22.98
C TYR A 97 -1.91 -5.79 24.24
N ALA A 98 -1.85 -7.11 24.44
CA ALA A 98 -2.40 -7.75 25.64
C ALA A 98 -1.73 -7.23 26.92
N LEU A 99 -0.41 -7.00 26.89
CA LEU A 99 0.37 -6.46 27.99
C LEU A 99 -0.07 -5.03 28.35
N PHE A 100 -0.11 -4.13 27.36
CA PHE A 100 -0.48 -2.72 27.52
C PHE A 100 -1.97 -2.51 27.80
N TYR A 101 -2.83 -3.40 27.30
CA TYR A 101 -4.25 -3.44 27.66
C TYR A 101 -4.44 -3.76 29.15
N SER A 102 -3.63 -4.68 29.67
CA SER A 102 -3.78 -5.22 31.03
C SER A 102 -3.03 -4.41 32.09
N GLY A 103 -2.41 -3.29 31.71
CA GLY A 103 -1.61 -2.47 32.61
C GLY A 103 -2.04 -1.02 32.66
N ASN A 104 -1.73 -0.38 33.78
CA ASN A 104 -1.89 1.05 33.99
C ASN A 104 -0.53 1.71 34.09
N MET A 105 -0.44 2.96 33.63
CA MET A 105 0.79 3.74 33.79
C MET A 105 0.98 4.12 35.26
N ASN A 106 2.19 3.91 35.76
CA ASN A 106 2.70 4.45 37.00
C ASN A 106 4.03 5.14 36.67
N ASP A 107 3.98 6.47 36.55
CA ASP A 107 5.02 7.29 35.94
C ASP A 107 5.44 6.77 34.54
N GLU A 108 6.70 6.39 34.36
CA GLU A 108 7.25 5.88 33.10
C GLU A 108 7.26 4.34 33.01
N THR A 109 6.59 3.68 33.95
CA THR A 109 6.48 2.23 34.00
C THR A 109 5.04 1.78 33.83
N LEU A 110 4.84 0.63 33.20
CA LEU A 110 3.53 0.01 33.07
C LEU A 110 3.40 -1.06 34.16
N GLN A 111 2.42 -0.90 35.04
CA GLN A 111 2.06 -1.89 36.05
C GLN A 111 0.95 -2.78 35.50
N VAL A 112 1.29 -4.01 35.12
CA VAL A 112 0.40 -4.99 34.48
C VAL A 112 -0.23 -5.89 35.53
N ASP A 113 -1.55 -6.01 35.54
CA ASP A 113 -2.27 -6.99 36.37
C ASP A 113 -2.12 -8.39 35.76
N ALA A 114 -1.53 -9.31 36.52
CA ALA A 114 -1.22 -10.66 36.05
C ALA A 114 -2.46 -11.47 35.65
N LYS A 115 -3.59 -11.28 36.35
CA LYS A 115 -4.84 -12.00 36.09
C LYS A 115 -5.51 -11.46 34.84
N MET A 116 -5.53 -10.13 34.68
CA MET A 116 -6.06 -9.48 33.48
C MET A 116 -5.26 -9.86 32.25
N PHE A 117 -3.93 -9.85 32.35
CA PHE A 117 -3.05 -10.28 31.25
C PHE A 117 -3.27 -11.75 30.89
N ALA A 118 -3.31 -12.66 31.87
CA ALA A 118 -3.61 -14.06 31.62
C ALA A 118 -4.99 -14.28 30.97
N SER A 119 -6.00 -13.51 31.40
CA SER A 119 -7.34 -13.52 30.79
C SER A 119 -7.28 -13.06 29.34
N LYS A 120 -6.54 -11.98 29.04
CA LYS A 120 -6.42 -11.44 27.68
C LYS A 120 -5.65 -12.36 26.74
N ILE A 121 -4.57 -12.97 27.22
CA ILE A 121 -3.82 -14.01 26.51
C ILE A 121 -4.73 -15.18 26.11
N LYS A 122 -5.60 -15.62 27.03
CA LYS A 122 -6.58 -16.69 26.76
C LYS A 122 -7.66 -16.25 25.76
N GLU A 123 -8.20 -15.05 25.92
CA GLU A 123 -9.20 -14.45 25.02
C GLU A 123 -8.69 -14.41 23.58
N MET A 124 -7.47 -13.92 23.40
CA MET A 124 -6.80 -13.77 22.09
C MET A 124 -6.12 -15.06 21.60
N LYS A 125 -6.15 -16.14 22.39
CA LYS A 125 -5.52 -17.45 22.08
C LYS A 125 -4.02 -17.35 21.77
N LEU A 126 -3.31 -16.47 22.48
CA LEU A 126 -1.89 -16.20 22.25
C LEU A 126 -1.04 -17.32 22.86
N THR A 127 -0.48 -18.18 22.00
CA THR A 127 0.41 -19.28 22.40
C THR A 127 1.87 -18.88 22.30
N GLY A 128 2.74 -19.39 23.18
CA GLY A 128 4.18 -19.09 23.12
C GLY A 128 4.56 -17.64 23.45
N TYR A 129 3.66 -16.87 24.08
CA TYR A 129 3.90 -15.47 24.44
C TYR A 129 5.14 -15.25 25.30
N SER A 130 5.58 -16.28 26.06
CA SER A 130 6.80 -16.19 26.86
C SER A 130 8.05 -15.96 26.01
N ALA A 131 8.19 -16.66 24.89
CA ALA A 131 9.32 -16.48 23.98
C ALA A 131 9.33 -15.07 23.38
N ILE A 132 8.15 -14.50 23.13
CA ILE A 132 8.03 -13.11 22.69
C ILE A 132 8.52 -12.15 23.79
N LEU A 133 8.09 -12.33 25.04
CA LEU A 133 8.56 -11.49 26.15
C LEU A 133 10.07 -11.61 26.37
N ASP A 134 10.63 -12.81 26.28
CA ASP A 134 12.07 -13.07 26.37
C ASP A 134 12.83 -12.34 25.24
N GLY A 135 12.36 -12.45 23.99
CA GLY A 135 12.94 -11.73 22.85
C GLY A 135 12.79 -10.21 22.92
N LEU A 136 11.71 -9.70 23.55
CA LEU A 136 11.56 -8.26 23.82
C LEU A 136 12.52 -7.79 24.92
N ALA A 137 12.80 -8.64 25.90
CA ALA A 137 13.77 -8.33 26.95
C ALA A 137 15.19 -8.18 26.40
N ASP A 138 15.58 -9.04 25.45
CA ASP A 138 16.86 -8.99 24.74
C ASP A 138 17.10 -7.63 24.04
N ILE A 139 16.04 -6.94 23.62
CA ILE A 139 16.11 -5.66 22.89
C ILE A 139 15.73 -4.43 23.74
N GLY A 140 15.72 -4.58 25.07
CA GLY A 140 15.70 -3.46 26.01
C GLY A 140 14.47 -3.32 26.89
N PHE A 141 13.45 -4.18 26.75
CA PHE A 141 12.37 -4.22 27.75
C PHE A 141 12.88 -4.85 29.06
N VAL A 142 12.40 -4.31 30.17
CA VAL A 142 12.66 -4.90 31.50
C VAL A 142 11.33 -5.28 32.12
N PHE A 143 11.20 -6.56 32.47
CA PHE A 143 10.02 -7.16 33.10
C PHE A 143 10.34 -7.58 34.53
N THR A 144 9.90 -6.82 35.53
CA THR A 144 10.00 -7.19 36.95
C THR A 144 8.74 -7.96 37.36
N GLY A 145 8.89 -9.04 38.15
CA GLY A 145 7.78 -9.93 38.48
C GLY A 145 7.53 -11.03 37.44
N TYR A 146 8.40 -11.14 36.43
CA TYR A 146 8.40 -12.18 35.39
C TYR A 146 9.73 -12.94 35.41
N ALA A 147 9.69 -14.27 35.45
CA ALA A 147 10.89 -15.11 35.37
C ALA A 147 10.59 -16.50 34.82
N GLN A 148 11.48 -16.99 33.94
CA GLN A 148 11.41 -18.34 33.34
C GLN A 148 10.06 -18.63 32.65
N GLY A 149 9.59 -17.70 31.82
CA GLY A 149 8.35 -17.89 31.09
C GLY A 149 7.06 -17.74 31.90
N LYS A 150 7.16 -17.34 33.18
CA LYS A 150 6.02 -17.28 34.11
C LYS A 150 5.99 -15.97 34.88
N ILE A 151 4.77 -15.48 35.07
CA ILE A 151 4.48 -14.39 36.01
C ILE A 151 4.57 -14.96 37.44
N LYS A 152 5.34 -14.29 38.31
CA LYS A 152 5.64 -14.74 39.67
C LYS A 152 4.89 -13.95 40.74
N GLU A 153 4.39 -12.78 40.38
CA GLU A 153 3.76 -11.82 41.28
C GLU A 153 2.35 -11.47 40.80
N ASP A 154 1.58 -10.78 41.62
CA ASP A 154 0.24 -10.30 41.23
C ASP A 154 0.32 -9.22 40.14
N HIS A 155 1.47 -8.55 40.03
CA HIS A 155 1.74 -7.53 39.04
C HIS A 155 3.07 -7.78 38.33
N VAL A 156 3.14 -7.38 37.05
CA VAL A 156 4.40 -7.31 36.29
C VAL A 156 4.69 -5.85 36.00
N MET A 157 5.87 -5.36 36.39
CA MET A 157 6.30 -4.01 36.01
C MET A 157 7.07 -4.09 34.70
N VAL A 158 6.68 -3.25 33.75
CA VAL A 158 7.31 -3.18 32.43
C VAL A 158 7.91 -1.79 32.25
N SER A 159 9.18 -1.75 31.87
CA SER A 159 9.89 -0.50 31.59
C SER A 159 10.78 -0.64 30.36
N PHE A 160 11.18 0.50 29.77
CA PHE A 160 12.15 0.56 28.69
C PHE A 160 13.21 1.62 29.03
N PRO A 161 14.25 1.27 29.83
CA PRO A 161 15.14 2.26 30.44
C PRO A 161 15.88 3.17 29.45
N ALA A 162 16.20 2.66 28.25
CA ALA A 162 16.90 3.45 27.24
C ALA A 162 16.07 4.62 26.68
N ASN A 163 14.74 4.50 26.70
CA ASN A 163 13.80 5.55 26.35
C ASN A 163 12.45 5.29 27.05
N PRO A 164 12.25 5.81 28.27
CA PRO A 164 11.06 5.48 29.06
C PRO A 164 9.73 5.88 28.40
N LYS A 165 9.75 6.87 27.50
CA LYS A 165 8.56 7.32 26.75
C LYS A 165 7.99 6.27 25.80
N ILE A 166 8.79 5.26 25.42
CA ILE A 166 8.31 4.14 24.60
C ILE A 166 7.12 3.45 25.29
N ILE A 167 7.16 3.31 26.62
CA ILE A 167 6.08 2.67 27.38
C ILE A 167 4.79 3.50 27.31
N SER A 168 4.85 4.79 27.64
CA SER A 168 3.64 5.63 27.60
C SER A 168 3.09 5.79 26.19
N THR A 169 3.95 5.83 25.18
CA THR A 169 3.55 5.96 23.77
C THR A 169 2.92 4.67 23.26
N LEU A 170 3.48 3.50 23.58
CA LEU A 170 2.86 2.20 23.30
C LEU A 170 1.50 2.06 23.97
N LYS A 171 1.37 2.51 25.22
CA LYS A 171 0.10 2.50 25.95
C LYS A 171 -0.97 3.28 25.21
N THR A 172 -0.70 4.54 24.88
CA THR A 172 -1.63 5.39 24.12
C THR A 172 -1.94 4.81 22.72
N TYR A 173 -0.94 4.24 22.03
CA TYR A 173 -1.16 3.57 20.74
C TYR A 173 -2.10 2.36 20.85
N CYS A 174 -1.89 1.51 21.86
CA CYS A 174 -2.73 0.34 22.11
C CYS A 174 -4.15 0.72 22.51
N GLU A 175 -4.34 1.80 23.27
CA GLU A 175 -5.67 2.33 23.63
C GLU A 175 -6.43 2.85 22.41
N CYS A 176 -5.70 3.27 21.37
CA CYS A 176 -6.29 3.69 20.11
C CYS A 176 -6.68 2.52 19.19
N ARG A 177 -6.30 1.27 19.52
CA ARG A 177 -6.71 0.07 18.77
C ARG A 177 -8.22 -0.09 18.86
N ASP A 178 -8.91 0.15 17.77
CA ASP A 178 -10.34 -0.12 17.68
C ASP A 178 -10.56 -1.64 17.55
N LEU A 179 -11.02 -2.28 18.63
CA LEU A 179 -11.47 -3.67 18.62
C LEU A 179 -12.91 -3.84 18.08
N GLY A 180 -13.65 -2.74 17.92
CA GLY A 180 -15.07 -2.69 17.50
C GLY A 180 -15.25 -2.72 15.99
N SER A 181 -14.21 -2.35 15.24
CA SER A 181 -13.96 -2.91 13.92
C SER A 181 -13.56 -4.37 14.13
N LYS A 182 -14.55 -5.29 14.08
CA LYS A 182 -14.26 -6.67 13.67
C LYS A 182 -13.24 -6.57 12.54
N HIS A 183 -12.26 -7.45 12.47
CA HIS A 183 -11.58 -7.72 11.21
C HIS A 183 -12.59 -7.72 10.07
N THR A 184 -12.74 -6.57 9.43
CA THR A 184 -13.15 -6.50 8.08
C THR A 184 -11.80 -6.65 7.36
N ASN A 185 -11.23 -7.82 7.05
CA ASN A 185 -11.85 -8.96 6.37
C ASN A 185 -13.32 -8.70 6.14
N ALA A 186 -13.63 -7.57 5.49
CA ALA A 186 -14.95 -7.42 4.95
C ALA A 186 -15.09 -8.73 4.21
N SER A 187 -16.16 -9.46 4.45
CA SER A 187 -16.72 -10.19 3.33
C SER A 187 -16.63 -9.21 2.18
N PHE A 188 -15.65 -9.43 1.30
CA PHE A 188 -15.31 -8.59 0.18
C PHE A 188 -16.66 -8.39 -0.47
N ASP A 189 -17.27 -7.23 -0.25
CA ASP A 189 -18.55 -6.98 -0.85
C ASP A 189 -18.15 -6.61 -2.27
N GLU A 190 -17.95 -7.64 -3.10
CA GLU A 190 -17.68 -7.53 -4.53
C GLU A 190 -18.73 -6.63 -5.23
N THR A 191 -19.83 -6.31 -4.55
CA THR A 191 -20.89 -5.44 -5.05
C THR A 191 -20.68 -3.95 -4.78
N SER A 192 -19.81 -3.54 -3.84
CA SER A 192 -19.41 -2.14 -3.69
C SER A 192 -17.99 -1.93 -4.24
N ASN A 193 -17.89 -1.70 -5.55
CA ASN A 193 -16.67 -1.34 -6.32
C ASN A 193 -16.00 0.00 -5.87
N LYS A 194 -16.10 0.39 -4.60
CA LYS A 194 -15.53 1.61 -4.05
C LYS A 194 -14.77 1.28 -2.78
N ASP A 195 -13.59 0.69 -2.95
CA ASP A 195 -12.59 0.71 -1.88
C ASP A 195 -12.24 2.16 -1.63
N HIS A 196 -12.71 2.69 -0.50
CA HIS A 196 -12.25 3.98 -0.05
C HIS A 196 -10.83 3.77 0.47
N ILE A 197 -9.91 4.59 -0.04
CA ILE A 197 -8.53 4.80 0.45
C ILE A 197 -8.39 4.76 1.98
N LYS A 198 -9.48 5.05 2.69
CA LYS A 198 -9.61 5.14 4.15
C LYS A 198 -9.85 3.81 4.89
N GLY A 199 -9.78 2.65 4.24
CA GLY A 199 -10.26 1.37 4.79
C GLY A 199 -9.23 0.45 5.47
N ASN A 200 -7.99 0.39 5.00
CA ASN A 200 -7.01 -0.62 5.45
C ASN A 200 -5.97 0.01 6.39
N LEU A 201 -6.26 0.00 7.70
CA LEU A 201 -5.30 0.40 8.74
C LEU A 201 -4.60 -0.85 9.30
N ASP A 202 -3.26 -0.89 9.23
CA ASP A 202 -2.50 -2.00 9.79
C ASP A 202 -1.94 -1.64 11.18
N PHE A 203 -2.57 -2.20 12.22
CA PHE A 203 -2.10 -2.04 13.61
C PHE A 203 -0.73 -2.68 13.84
N TYR A 204 -0.43 -3.78 13.15
CA TYR A 204 0.86 -4.47 13.25
C TYR A 204 1.98 -3.65 12.61
N ALA A 205 1.66 -2.80 11.63
CA ALA A 205 2.63 -1.88 11.01
C ALA A 205 2.83 -0.56 11.78
N PHE A 206 2.30 -0.44 13.01
CA PHE A 206 2.37 0.79 13.81
C PHE A 206 1.82 2.01 13.03
N ASP A 207 0.72 1.83 12.30
CA ASP A 207 0.14 2.88 11.48
C ASP A 207 -0.34 4.06 12.35
N TYR A 208 0.25 5.24 12.13
CA TYR A 208 -0.06 6.47 12.88
C TYR A 208 -1.55 6.84 12.80
N LYS A 209 -2.25 6.39 11.75
CA LYS A 209 -3.68 6.67 11.53
C LYS A 209 -4.58 6.09 12.63
N HIS A 210 -4.13 5.08 13.38
CA HIS A 210 -4.83 4.65 14.61
C HIS A 210 -4.95 5.76 15.65
N THR A 211 -3.98 6.67 15.69
CA THR A 211 -3.94 7.83 16.62
C THR A 211 -4.44 9.12 15.98
N ALA A 212 -4.81 9.08 14.70
CA ALA A 212 -5.27 10.25 13.96
C ALA A 212 -6.79 10.44 14.06
N ASP A 213 -7.23 11.69 14.02
CA ASP A 213 -8.62 12.01 13.71
C ASP A 213 -8.87 11.87 12.20
N LEU A 214 -9.37 10.70 11.80
CA LEU A 214 -9.61 10.36 10.40
C LEU A 214 -10.67 11.24 9.72
N SER A 215 -11.51 11.94 10.49
CA SER A 215 -12.55 12.83 9.94
C SER A 215 -11.96 14.08 9.29
N VAL A 216 -10.78 14.51 9.77
CA VAL A 216 -10.08 15.72 9.31
C VAL A 216 -8.69 15.42 8.74
N LEU A 217 -8.25 14.16 8.70
CA LEU A 217 -6.98 13.76 8.08
C LEU A 217 -7.00 14.08 6.57
N PRO A 218 -6.08 14.93 6.06
CA PRO A 218 -6.03 15.29 4.65
C PRO A 218 -5.86 14.08 3.73
N GLU A 219 -6.53 14.09 2.57
CA GLU A 219 -6.45 12.99 1.60
C GLU A 219 -5.01 12.73 1.11
N ILE A 220 -4.20 13.79 1.00
CA ILE A 220 -2.80 13.71 0.58
C ILE A 220 -1.93 12.79 1.46
N ASN A 221 -2.28 12.65 2.75
CA ASN A 221 -1.60 11.71 3.63
C ASN A 221 -1.78 10.27 3.15
N TRP A 222 -3.01 9.90 2.81
CA TRP A 222 -3.31 8.57 2.30
C TRP A 222 -2.70 8.31 0.92
N VAL A 223 -2.67 9.34 0.07
CA VAL A 223 -2.00 9.30 -1.24
C VAL A 223 -0.52 8.99 -1.07
N ASN A 224 0.18 9.68 -0.16
CA ASN A 224 1.60 9.47 0.11
C ASN A 224 1.88 8.12 0.77
N ASP A 225 1.02 7.69 1.70
CA ASP A 225 1.14 6.41 2.39
C ASP A 225 1.03 5.23 1.42
N LYS A 226 0.10 5.30 0.47
CA LYS A 226 -0.11 4.24 -0.53
C LYS A 226 1.14 3.92 -1.35
N VAL A 227 1.89 4.95 -1.71
CA VAL A 227 3.08 4.83 -2.56
C VAL A 227 4.38 4.87 -1.75
N PHE A 228 4.30 4.71 -0.42
CA PHE A 228 5.45 4.87 0.46
C PHE A 228 6.60 3.90 0.10
N THR A 229 6.27 2.66 -0.25
CA THR A 229 7.23 1.61 -0.61
C THR A 229 7.62 1.61 -2.09
N TRP A 230 7.06 2.51 -2.90
CA TRP A 230 7.38 2.59 -4.32
C TRP A 230 8.76 3.21 -4.55
N PRO A 231 9.42 2.93 -5.69
CA PRO A 231 10.62 3.64 -6.11
C PRO A 231 10.41 5.16 -6.10
N ALA A 232 11.46 5.91 -5.75
CA ALA A 232 11.39 7.36 -5.56
C ALA A 232 10.77 8.09 -6.75
N GLU A 233 11.19 7.77 -7.97
CA GLU A 233 10.66 8.39 -9.20
C GLU A 233 9.16 8.14 -9.39
N ALA A 234 8.70 6.91 -9.15
CA ALA A 234 7.27 6.56 -9.27
C ALA A 234 6.44 7.26 -8.19
N LYS A 235 6.95 7.33 -6.96
CA LYS A 235 6.32 8.06 -5.85
C LYS A 235 6.21 9.55 -6.15
N GLU A 236 7.30 10.18 -6.61
CA GLU A 236 7.32 11.59 -6.96
C GLU A 236 6.35 11.91 -8.10
N PHE A 237 6.35 11.10 -9.16
CA PHE A 237 5.38 11.23 -10.25
C PHE A 237 3.95 11.08 -9.74
N TYR A 238 3.68 10.03 -8.97
CA TYR A 238 2.34 9.74 -8.46
C TYR A 238 1.77 10.91 -7.66
N THR A 239 2.53 11.41 -6.68
CA THR A 239 2.12 12.52 -5.83
C THR A 239 1.95 13.81 -6.64
N ALA A 240 2.87 14.10 -7.57
CA ALA A 240 2.75 15.27 -8.44
C ALA A 240 1.54 15.19 -9.37
N PHE A 241 1.26 14.02 -9.94
CA PHE A 241 0.11 13.80 -10.83
C PHE A 241 -1.20 13.97 -10.07
N TYR A 242 -1.31 13.38 -8.87
CA TYR A 242 -2.46 13.59 -7.99
C TYR A 242 -2.68 15.09 -7.70
N GLN A 243 -1.64 15.80 -7.27
CA GLN A 243 -1.74 17.23 -6.97
C GLN A 243 -2.13 18.07 -8.18
N TYR A 244 -1.64 17.73 -9.38
CA TYR A 244 -1.97 18.46 -10.58
C TYR A 244 -3.42 18.21 -11.02
N MET A 245 -3.83 16.94 -11.05
CA MET A 245 -5.18 16.53 -11.45
C MET A 245 -6.25 17.11 -10.52
N THR A 246 -6.00 17.15 -9.21
CA THR A 246 -6.94 17.64 -8.19
C THR A 246 -7.03 19.17 -8.11
N LYS A 247 -6.20 19.93 -8.84
CA LYS A 247 -6.41 21.38 -9.04
C LYS A 247 -7.69 21.65 -9.84
N ASN A 248 -8.10 20.73 -10.70
CA ASN A 248 -9.38 20.85 -11.39
C ASN A 248 -10.51 20.36 -10.45
N PRO A 249 -11.47 21.22 -10.07
CA PRO A 249 -12.53 20.86 -9.11
C PRO A 249 -13.51 19.81 -9.64
N LYS A 250 -13.47 19.47 -10.93
CA LYS A 250 -14.27 18.39 -11.54
C LYS A 250 -13.56 17.03 -11.50
N THR A 251 -12.32 17.00 -11.02
CA THR A 251 -11.58 15.76 -10.86
C THR A 251 -11.99 15.08 -9.57
N GLU A 252 -12.37 13.80 -9.68
CA GLU A 252 -12.51 12.89 -8.55
C GLU A 252 -11.38 11.88 -8.60
N TYR A 253 -10.87 11.52 -7.43
CA TYR A 253 -9.84 10.49 -7.29
C TYR A 253 -10.41 9.32 -6.51
N GLN A 254 -10.18 8.12 -7.03
CA GLN A 254 -10.53 6.86 -6.38
C GLN A 254 -9.31 5.95 -6.44
N SER A 255 -8.98 5.31 -5.33
CA SER A 255 -7.88 4.34 -5.32
C SER A 255 -8.37 3.06 -4.68
N THR A 256 -8.23 1.96 -5.41
CA THR A 256 -8.40 0.60 -4.92
C THR A 256 -7.05 0.05 -4.45
N GLU A 257 -7.01 -1.16 -3.91
CA GLU A 257 -5.73 -1.82 -3.59
C GLU A 257 -4.81 -1.91 -4.82
N SER A 258 -5.41 -1.99 -6.01
CA SER A 258 -4.71 -2.31 -7.24
C SER A 258 -4.63 -1.19 -8.29
N HIS A 259 -5.35 -0.09 -8.11
CA HIS A 259 -5.38 0.96 -9.11
C HIS A 259 -5.56 2.32 -8.45
N CYS A 260 -5.13 3.35 -9.17
CA CYS A 260 -5.38 4.73 -8.84
C CYS A 260 -6.07 5.38 -10.03
N ASP A 261 -7.38 5.57 -9.91
CA ASP A 261 -8.26 6.01 -10.97
C ASP A 261 -8.66 7.47 -10.76
N PHE A 262 -8.51 8.26 -11.81
CA PHE A 262 -8.93 9.65 -11.85
C PHE A 262 -10.12 9.78 -12.77
N PHE A 263 -11.16 10.43 -12.29
CA PHE A 263 -12.38 10.69 -13.02
C PHE A 263 -12.51 12.18 -13.25
N ILE A 264 -12.97 12.60 -14.44
CA ILE A 264 -13.33 13.99 -14.70
C ILE A 264 -14.81 14.01 -15.07
N SER A 265 -15.62 14.75 -14.31
CA SER A 265 -17.08 14.80 -14.50
C SER A 265 -17.73 13.40 -14.49
N GLY A 266 -17.33 12.55 -13.55
CA GLY A 266 -17.87 11.19 -13.36
C GLY A 266 -17.40 10.13 -14.37
N GLN A 267 -16.37 10.41 -15.18
CA GLN A 267 -15.83 9.45 -16.15
C GLN A 267 -14.34 9.22 -15.97
N MET A 268 -13.92 7.95 -16.02
CA MET A 268 -12.51 7.56 -15.88
C MET A 268 -11.67 8.20 -16.99
N ALA A 269 -10.78 9.11 -16.59
CA ALA A 269 -9.94 9.94 -17.43
C ALA A 269 -8.49 9.46 -17.41
N ALA A 270 -7.99 9.00 -16.27
CA ALA A 270 -6.66 8.43 -16.16
C ALA A 270 -6.63 7.28 -15.16
N LYS A 271 -5.70 6.36 -15.37
CA LYS A 271 -5.35 5.28 -14.45
C LYS A 271 -3.85 5.25 -14.27
N LEU A 272 -3.40 5.32 -13.03
CA LEU A 272 -2.05 4.97 -12.65
C LEU A 272 -2.07 3.51 -12.19
N ARG A 273 -1.21 2.71 -12.83
CA ARG A 273 -1.01 1.31 -12.49
C ARG A 273 0.43 1.13 -12.11
N TYR A 274 0.63 0.58 -10.93
CA TYR A 274 1.90 -0.05 -10.60
C TYR A 274 1.69 -1.55 -10.82
N GLU A 275 2.31 -2.21 -11.82
CA GLU A 275 1.90 -3.56 -12.31
C GLU A 275 1.80 -4.65 -11.23
N ASP A 276 2.46 -4.43 -10.10
CA ASP A 276 2.42 -5.18 -8.85
C ASP A 276 1.02 -5.27 -8.20
N ASP A 277 0.15 -4.32 -8.50
CA ASP A 277 -1.12 -4.12 -7.84
C ASP A 277 -2.13 -5.28 -8.01
N HIS A 278 -2.01 -6.13 -9.05
CA HIS A 278 -2.80 -7.36 -9.18
C HIS A 278 -2.26 -8.54 -8.35
N LEU A 279 -1.05 -8.42 -7.80
CA LEU A 279 -0.40 -9.40 -6.91
C LEU A 279 -0.37 -8.91 -5.45
N ARG A 280 -0.82 -7.67 -5.19
CA ARG A 280 -0.82 -6.99 -3.88
C ARG A 280 -2.03 -7.25 -2.99
N CYS A 281 -2.97 -8.12 -3.39
CA CYS A 281 -4.28 -8.25 -2.76
C CYS A 281 -4.27 -8.60 -1.26
N ASP A 282 -3.12 -8.87 -0.64
CA ASP A 282 -2.93 -8.83 0.80
C ASP A 282 -1.46 -8.43 1.04
N ILE A 283 -1.19 -7.53 1.99
CA ILE A 283 0.13 -6.94 2.33
C ILE A 283 1.32 -7.86 2.01
N GLY A 284 2.38 -7.31 1.40
CA GLY A 284 3.74 -7.82 1.60
C GLY A 284 4.37 -8.50 0.41
N CYS A 285 4.64 -7.73 -0.64
CA CYS A 285 5.80 -8.03 -1.45
C CYS A 285 6.58 -6.74 -1.76
N PHE A 286 7.91 -6.82 -1.76
CA PHE A 286 8.86 -5.93 -2.46
C PHE A 286 9.65 -4.87 -1.69
N THR A 287 9.67 -4.84 -0.37
CA THR A 287 10.74 -4.03 0.28
C THR A 287 12.13 -4.66 0.21
N ASN A 288 12.22 -5.83 -0.42
CA ASN A 288 13.39 -6.68 -0.50
C ASN A 288 13.87 -6.88 -1.96
N PRO A 289 15.09 -6.40 -2.30
CA PRO A 289 15.63 -6.45 -3.66
C PRO A 289 15.76 -7.86 -4.26
N GLU A 290 15.98 -8.89 -3.43
CA GLU A 290 16.12 -10.28 -3.89
C GLU A 290 14.81 -10.80 -4.53
N TYR A 291 13.66 -10.28 -4.09
CA TYR A 291 12.34 -10.67 -4.57
C TYR A 291 11.88 -9.84 -5.77
N GLU A 292 12.27 -8.56 -5.82
CA GLU A 292 12.12 -7.70 -7.01
C GLU A 292 12.79 -8.37 -8.22
N GLU A 293 13.99 -8.94 -8.05
CA GLU A 293 14.69 -9.66 -9.12
C GLU A 293 13.93 -10.92 -9.61
N ILE A 294 13.29 -11.64 -8.69
CA ILE A 294 12.51 -12.85 -9.01
C ILE A 294 11.24 -12.49 -9.81
N LEU A 295 10.55 -11.40 -9.43
CA LEU A 295 9.33 -10.96 -10.11
C LEU A 295 9.57 -10.22 -11.42
N THR A 296 10.66 -9.46 -11.51
CA THR A 296 11.02 -8.71 -12.72
C THR A 296 11.65 -9.60 -13.79
N LYS A 297 12.13 -10.80 -13.43
CA LYS A 297 12.51 -11.85 -14.40
C LYS A 297 11.27 -12.39 -15.11
N SER A 298 10.94 -11.86 -16.29
CA SER A 298 10.02 -12.57 -17.18
C SER A 298 10.64 -13.89 -17.64
N LYS A 299 9.80 -14.85 -18.05
CA LYS A 299 10.23 -16.12 -18.69
C LYS A 299 11.17 -15.92 -19.89
N ASN A 300 11.26 -14.70 -20.44
CA ASN A 300 12.04 -14.38 -21.63
C ASN A 300 13.13 -13.31 -21.39
N GLY A 301 13.47 -12.99 -20.13
CA GLY A 301 14.55 -12.03 -19.81
C GLY A 301 14.19 -10.54 -20.02
N ILE A 302 12.96 -10.22 -20.42
CA ILE A 302 12.45 -8.85 -20.49
C ILE A 302 12.01 -8.42 -19.07
N LYS A 303 12.55 -7.32 -18.55
CA LYS A 303 12.07 -6.73 -17.28
C LYS A 303 10.65 -6.21 -17.48
N ARG A 304 9.73 -6.59 -16.58
CA ARG A 304 8.37 -6.02 -16.56
C ARG A 304 8.40 -4.55 -16.17
N THR A 305 7.58 -3.74 -16.82
CA THR A 305 7.39 -2.32 -16.48
C THR A 305 6.64 -2.22 -15.16
N LEU A 306 7.22 -1.56 -14.15
CA LEU A 306 6.61 -1.51 -12.82
C LEU A 306 5.57 -0.42 -12.67
N PHE A 307 5.71 0.71 -13.39
CA PHE A 307 4.83 1.87 -13.25
C PHE A 307 4.37 2.38 -14.61
N ALA A 308 3.06 2.60 -14.74
CA ALA A 308 2.44 3.07 -15.97
C ALA A 308 1.31 4.07 -15.72
N LEU A 309 1.21 5.04 -16.62
CA LEU A 309 0.08 5.95 -16.74
C LEU A 309 -0.70 5.63 -18.00
N ILE A 310 -2.01 5.40 -17.83
CA ILE A 310 -2.95 5.17 -18.92
C ILE A 310 -3.90 6.35 -18.96
N LEU A 311 -3.95 7.06 -20.09
CA LEU A 311 -4.91 8.14 -20.33
C LEU A 311 -6.07 7.63 -21.17
N TYR A 312 -7.29 7.81 -20.68
CA TYR A 312 -8.50 7.44 -21.37
C TYR A 312 -9.05 8.64 -22.12
N LEU A 313 -8.59 8.84 -23.35
CA LEU A 313 -9.14 9.88 -24.22
C LEU A 313 -10.35 9.35 -25.00
N ARG A 314 -11.36 10.21 -25.24
CA ARG A 314 -12.59 9.86 -25.99
C ARG A 314 -12.45 10.22 -27.47
N ILE A 315 -11.24 10.09 -27.99
CA ILE A 315 -10.92 10.42 -29.36
C ILE A 315 -11.48 9.35 -30.31
N LYS A 316 -12.48 9.74 -31.09
CA LYS A 316 -12.86 9.05 -32.33
C LYS A 316 -12.61 10.02 -33.47
N ASP A 317 -11.73 9.65 -34.39
CA ASP A 317 -11.41 10.41 -35.61
C ASP A 317 -11.19 11.92 -35.30
N ASP A 318 -10.09 12.26 -34.58
CA ASP A 318 -9.76 13.67 -34.30
C ASP A 318 -9.26 14.34 -35.58
N ASN A 319 -10.17 14.95 -36.33
CA ASN A 319 -9.82 15.82 -37.46
C ASN A 319 -9.29 17.19 -36.99
N ASN A 320 -9.08 17.39 -35.68
CA ASN A 320 -8.55 18.63 -35.14
C ASN A 320 -7.01 18.60 -35.24
N LYS A 321 -6.51 19.14 -36.35
CA LYS A 321 -5.14 18.94 -36.86
C LYS A 321 -4.03 19.40 -35.91
N ASP A 322 -4.34 20.22 -34.91
CA ASP A 322 -3.34 20.96 -34.14
C ASP A 322 -3.34 20.59 -32.65
N ARG A 323 -4.18 19.63 -32.23
CA ARG A 323 -4.37 19.32 -30.80
C ARG A 323 -3.12 18.75 -30.13
N PHE A 324 -2.35 17.97 -30.87
CA PHE A 324 -1.16 17.30 -30.37
C PHE A 324 0.12 18.11 -30.62
N ASP A 325 0.05 19.20 -31.38
CA ASP A 325 1.25 19.96 -31.78
C ASP A 325 1.97 20.63 -30.61
N ASN A 326 1.25 20.85 -29.50
CA ASN A 326 1.83 21.39 -28.27
C ASN A 326 2.39 20.31 -27.34
N LEU A 327 2.28 19.02 -27.69
CA LEU A 327 2.87 17.95 -26.89
C LEU A 327 4.40 17.95 -27.05
N PRO A 328 5.15 17.64 -25.98
CA PRO A 328 6.58 17.41 -26.06
C PRO A 328 6.96 16.41 -27.15
N ALA A 329 8.07 16.69 -27.85
CA ALA A 329 8.52 15.89 -28.99
C ALA A 329 8.67 14.40 -28.67
N HIS A 330 9.11 14.05 -27.46
CA HIS A 330 9.26 12.64 -27.05
C HIS A 330 7.92 11.95 -26.80
N ILE A 331 6.87 12.67 -26.39
CA ILE A 331 5.50 12.11 -26.29
C ILE A 331 4.95 11.84 -27.69
N LEU A 332 5.16 12.77 -28.62
CA LEU A 332 4.76 12.59 -30.02
C LEU A 332 5.50 11.41 -30.65
N GLU A 333 6.79 11.28 -30.39
CA GLU A 333 7.60 10.16 -30.86
C GLU A 333 7.15 8.82 -30.24
N HIS A 334 6.81 8.81 -28.95
CA HIS A 334 6.18 7.67 -28.30
C HIS A 334 4.88 7.27 -29.02
N MET A 335 4.00 8.23 -29.29
CA MET A 335 2.72 7.99 -29.98
C MET A 335 2.92 7.45 -31.40
N LYS A 336 3.89 7.99 -32.16
CA LYS A 336 4.23 7.54 -33.53
C LYS A 336 4.72 6.10 -33.56
N ASN A 337 5.59 5.72 -32.62
CA ASN A 337 6.27 4.43 -32.61
C ASN A 337 5.41 3.27 -32.09
N HIS A 338 4.33 3.55 -31.35
CA HIS A 338 3.48 2.51 -30.79
C HIS A 338 2.47 1.97 -31.83
N LYS A 339 2.71 0.73 -32.25
CA LYS A 339 1.80 -0.05 -33.10
C LYS A 339 0.83 -0.87 -32.24
N CYS A 340 -0.35 -1.17 -32.78
CA CYS A 340 -1.35 -1.99 -32.11
C CYS A 340 -0.79 -3.38 -31.79
N GLN A 341 -0.64 -3.71 -30.50
CA GLN A 341 -0.17 -5.04 -30.07
C GLN A 341 -1.31 -6.07 -30.01
N ASP A 342 -2.56 -5.62 -29.85
CA ASP A 342 -3.74 -6.46 -29.60
C ASP A 342 -4.74 -6.48 -30.76
N CYS A 343 -4.27 -6.33 -32.01
CA CYS A 343 -5.15 -6.25 -33.18
C CYS A 343 -6.15 -7.42 -33.28
N ASN A 344 -5.76 -8.61 -32.79
CA ASN A 344 -6.60 -9.82 -32.83
C ASN A 344 -7.63 -9.88 -31.68
N ALA A 345 -7.38 -9.23 -30.54
CA ALA A 345 -8.27 -9.26 -29.38
C ALA A 345 -9.62 -8.57 -29.65
N PHE A 346 -9.65 -7.66 -30.63
CA PHE A 346 -10.83 -6.84 -30.96
C PHE A 346 -11.52 -7.22 -32.27
N GLU A 347 -11.29 -8.42 -32.82
CA GLU A 347 -11.88 -8.82 -34.10
C GLU A 347 -13.42 -8.80 -34.12
N ARG A 348 -14.06 -9.20 -33.01
CA ARG A 348 -15.52 -9.08 -32.86
C ARG A 348 -16.01 -7.64 -32.93
N HIS A 349 -15.19 -6.65 -32.53
CA HIS A 349 -15.54 -5.24 -32.61
C HIS A 349 -15.30 -4.68 -34.01
N LYS A 350 -14.21 -5.09 -34.67
CA LYS A 350 -13.95 -4.75 -36.08
C LYS A 350 -15.08 -5.21 -37.01
N GLN A 351 -15.57 -6.44 -36.83
CA GLN A 351 -16.70 -6.96 -37.60
C GLN A 351 -17.97 -6.09 -37.44
N LYS A 352 -18.26 -5.63 -36.22
CA LYS A 352 -19.40 -4.72 -35.94
C LYS A 352 -19.20 -3.31 -36.50
N SER A 353 -17.95 -2.88 -36.70
CA SER A 353 -17.58 -1.56 -37.21
C SER A 353 -17.18 -1.57 -38.69
N GLY A 354 -17.69 -2.53 -39.47
CA GLY A 354 -17.45 -2.58 -40.92
C GLY A 354 -15.99 -2.82 -41.31
N GLY A 355 -15.24 -3.54 -40.47
CA GLY A 355 -13.82 -3.86 -40.67
C GLY A 355 -12.84 -2.85 -40.07
N ARG A 356 -13.31 -1.71 -39.54
CA ARG A 356 -12.46 -0.70 -38.89
C ARG A 356 -12.32 -0.96 -37.39
N CYS A 357 -11.12 -0.85 -36.83
CA CYS A 357 -10.93 -0.91 -35.38
C CYS A 357 -11.50 0.36 -34.71
N PRO A 358 -12.45 0.26 -33.77
CA PRO A 358 -13.10 1.43 -33.15
C PRO A 358 -12.18 2.19 -32.18
N TYR A 359 -10.98 1.69 -31.94
CA TYR A 359 -9.95 2.28 -31.08
C TYR A 359 -8.79 2.88 -31.89
N THR A 360 -8.96 3.06 -33.19
CA THR A 360 -7.96 3.74 -34.02
C THR A 360 -8.01 5.23 -33.73
N VAL A 361 -6.86 5.81 -33.41
CA VAL A 361 -6.67 7.27 -33.34
C VAL A 361 -6.03 7.70 -34.65
N ILE A 362 -6.68 8.65 -35.33
CA ILE A 362 -6.15 9.32 -36.51
C ILE A 362 -5.84 10.73 -36.10
N TRP A 363 -4.62 11.19 -36.38
CA TRP A 363 -4.14 12.51 -36.00
C TRP A 363 -3.13 13.05 -37.00
N MET A 364 -3.04 14.38 -37.11
CA MET A 364 -2.08 15.05 -37.99
C MET A 364 -0.97 15.67 -37.15
N HIS A 365 0.25 15.69 -37.68
CA HIS A 365 1.37 16.43 -37.12
C HIS A 365 2.39 16.70 -38.23
N ASP A 366 2.84 17.95 -38.34
CA ASP A 366 3.71 18.44 -39.44
C ASP A 366 3.19 18.05 -40.84
N GLY A 367 1.87 18.05 -41.03
CA GLY A 367 1.23 17.68 -42.29
C GLY A 367 1.23 16.19 -42.62
N VAL A 368 1.70 15.33 -41.71
CA VAL A 368 1.67 13.87 -41.84
C VAL A 368 0.51 13.26 -41.05
N GLU A 369 -0.28 12.41 -41.69
CA GLU A 369 -1.33 11.63 -41.02
C GLU A 369 -0.73 10.42 -40.30
N ASN A 370 -1.01 10.30 -39.01
CA ASN A 370 -0.61 9.21 -38.15
C ASN A 370 -1.84 8.39 -37.76
N ARG A 371 -1.69 7.05 -37.76
CA ARG A 371 -2.76 6.09 -37.43
C ARG A 371 -2.25 5.07 -36.43
N ASN A 372 -2.74 5.14 -35.20
CA ASN A 372 -2.24 4.30 -34.11
C ASN A 372 -3.37 3.80 -33.21
N CYS A 373 -3.05 2.88 -32.29
CA CYS A 373 -4.00 2.32 -31.33
C CYS A 373 -4.17 3.27 -30.13
N ALA A 374 -5.41 3.62 -29.78
CA ALA A 374 -5.72 4.46 -28.62
C ALA A 374 -5.17 3.90 -27.30
N PHE A 375 -5.16 2.57 -27.14
CA PHE A 375 -4.64 1.92 -25.94
C PHE A 375 -3.12 2.05 -25.83
N SER A 376 -2.41 2.05 -26.95
CA SER A 376 -0.95 2.06 -26.96
C SER A 376 -0.39 3.49 -26.99
N CYS A 377 -1.04 4.43 -27.69
CA CYS A 377 -0.57 5.83 -27.76
C CYS A 377 -0.65 6.58 -26.43
N PHE A 378 -1.55 6.15 -25.56
CA PHE A 378 -1.85 6.83 -24.30
C PHE A 378 -1.52 5.93 -23.11
N HIS A 379 -0.56 5.02 -23.31
CA HIS A 379 -0.02 4.15 -22.28
C HIS A 379 1.47 4.45 -22.13
N PHE A 380 1.78 5.23 -21.10
CA PHE A 380 3.12 5.71 -20.82
C PHE A 380 3.76 4.85 -19.73
N GLU A 381 4.80 4.13 -20.11
CA GLU A 381 5.65 3.37 -19.18
C GLU A 381 6.67 4.30 -18.54
N ASN A 382 6.77 4.30 -17.20
CA ASN A 382 7.63 5.18 -16.41
C ASN A 382 7.56 6.65 -16.88
N PRO A 383 6.36 7.26 -16.85
CA PRO A 383 6.15 8.61 -17.33
C PRO A 383 6.99 9.61 -16.53
N LYS A 384 7.42 10.70 -17.18
CA LYS A 384 8.27 11.71 -16.56
C LYS A 384 7.46 12.82 -15.91
N ILE A 385 7.95 13.33 -14.77
CA ILE A 385 7.24 14.36 -13.98
C ILE A 385 7.03 15.64 -14.79
N GLU A 386 8.02 16.03 -15.61
CA GLU A 386 7.95 17.20 -16.48
C GLU A 386 6.81 17.14 -17.51
N ASP A 387 6.28 15.95 -17.80
CA ASP A 387 5.22 15.73 -18.78
C ASP A 387 3.81 15.82 -18.18
N ILE A 388 3.68 15.86 -16.84
CA ILE A 388 2.39 15.92 -16.14
C ILE A 388 1.50 17.08 -16.65
N PRO A 389 2.01 18.31 -16.88
CA PRO A 389 1.20 19.38 -17.45
C PRO A 389 0.58 18.99 -18.80
N ALA A 390 1.37 18.41 -19.70
CA ALA A 390 0.91 18.01 -21.02
C ALA A 390 -0.16 16.90 -20.95
N TYR A 391 0.03 15.89 -20.08
CA TYR A 391 -0.98 14.85 -19.85
C TYR A 391 -2.29 15.42 -19.33
N CYS A 392 -2.22 16.28 -18.31
CA CYS A 392 -3.40 16.86 -17.68
C CYS A 392 -4.14 17.84 -18.60
N GLU A 393 -3.43 18.68 -19.35
CA GLU A 393 -4.02 19.58 -20.34
C GLU A 393 -4.78 18.82 -21.43
N LEU A 394 -4.19 17.70 -21.90
CA LEU A 394 -4.84 16.84 -22.88
C LEU A 394 -6.15 16.23 -22.34
N LEU A 395 -6.16 15.81 -21.07
CA LEU A 395 -7.35 15.31 -20.39
C LEU A 395 -8.40 16.42 -20.17
N PHE A 396 -8.02 17.59 -19.66
CA PHE A 396 -8.97 18.67 -19.41
C PHE A 396 -9.59 19.17 -20.72
N ALA A 397 -8.79 19.36 -21.77
CA ALA A 397 -9.29 19.70 -23.10
C ALA A 397 -10.29 18.65 -23.65
N GLU A 398 -10.07 17.36 -23.35
CA GLU A 398 -10.98 16.28 -23.75
C GLU A 398 -12.31 16.33 -22.99
N TYR A 399 -12.24 16.38 -21.66
CA TYR A 399 -13.39 16.15 -20.79
C TYR A 399 -14.21 17.42 -20.54
N GLU A 400 -13.69 18.61 -20.84
CA GLU A 400 -14.38 19.89 -20.68
C GLU A 400 -14.98 20.43 -21.98
N ARG A 401 -14.87 19.70 -23.09
CA ARG A 401 -15.36 20.12 -24.40
C ARG A 401 -16.90 20.28 -24.42
N PRO A 402 -17.43 21.46 -24.82
CA PRO A 402 -18.87 21.68 -24.93
C PRO A 402 -19.54 20.77 -25.97
N GLY A 403 -20.73 20.25 -25.65
CA GLY A 403 -21.59 19.53 -26.61
C GLY A 403 -21.30 18.03 -26.79
N PHE A 404 -20.27 17.48 -26.17
CA PHE A 404 -19.97 16.05 -26.23
C PHE A 404 -20.61 15.29 -25.07
N LYS A 405 -21.59 14.44 -25.37
CA LYS A 405 -22.31 13.61 -24.38
C LYS A 405 -21.45 12.46 -23.87
N ASN A 406 -21.70 12.09 -22.62
CA ASN A 406 -21.12 10.97 -21.91
C ASN A 406 -21.11 9.68 -22.74
N ILE A 407 -19.93 9.18 -23.13
CA ILE A 407 -19.80 7.82 -23.64
C ILE A 407 -19.63 6.90 -22.43
N ASN A 408 -20.69 6.18 -22.05
CA ASN A 408 -20.54 5.04 -21.14
C ASN A 408 -19.65 3.99 -21.83
N ARG A 409 -18.34 4.05 -21.60
CA ARG A 409 -17.45 2.95 -21.97
C ARG A 409 -17.63 1.86 -20.92
N CYS A 410 -18.49 0.88 -21.22
CA CYS A 410 -18.48 -0.37 -20.49
C CYS A 410 -17.05 -0.93 -20.55
N HIS A 411 -16.46 -1.24 -19.38
CA HIS A 411 -15.21 -2.00 -19.32
C HIS A 411 -15.35 -3.25 -20.20
N VAL A 412 -14.50 -3.35 -21.22
CA VAL A 412 -14.26 -4.64 -21.86
C VAL A 412 -13.39 -5.39 -20.86
N ARG A 413 -14.02 -6.21 -20.00
CA ARG A 413 -13.31 -7.27 -19.28
C ARG A 413 -12.68 -8.17 -20.37
N ALA A 414 -11.36 -8.28 -20.33
CA ALA A 414 -10.63 -9.30 -21.10
C ALA A 414 -11.03 -10.69 -20.63
#